data_AF-A0A7K3XQ69-F1
#
_entry.id   AF-A0A7K3XQ69-F1
#
_cell.length_a   1.000
_cell.length_b   1.000
_cell.length_c   1.000
_cell.angle_alpha   90.00
_cell.angle_beta   90.00
_cell.angle_gamma   90.00
#
_symmetry.space_group_name_H-M   'P 1'
#
loop_
_entity.id
_entity.type
_entity.pdbx_description
1 polymer ?
#
loop_
_entity_poly.entity_id
_entity_poly.type
_entity_poly.pdbx_seq_one_letter_code
_entity_poly.pdbx_strand_id
1 'polypeptide(L)'
;MNDRPLKPLALTFAASGVWDTIAAIQYLFFIGIDRKIDNPAIDPFFAVFLGSFFLCFAYLQFLSAFNIERYAFNVGCLIFGRIFYVIQLYASMVFVDGFPSTFWFTGIIDGGFVILYIVFAIRGGMKLQSLFLPKIEYT
;
A
#
# COMPACT_ATOMS: atom_id res chain seq x y z
N MET A 1 6.77 27.34 -10.27
CA MET A 1 6.34 25.92 -10.33
C MET A 1 4.93 25.93 -10.88
N ASN A 2 4.60 25.10 -11.86
CA ASN A 2 3.26 25.07 -12.42
C ASN A 2 2.31 24.51 -11.35
N ASP A 3 1.33 25.29 -10.91
CA ASP A 3 0.33 24.99 -9.86
C ASP A 3 -0.64 23.88 -10.29
N ARG A 4 -0.13 22.70 -10.65
CA ARG A 4 -1.00 21.54 -10.87
C ARG A 4 -1.36 20.95 -9.51
N PRO A 5 -2.66 20.77 -9.21
CA PRO A 5 -3.07 20.34 -7.89
C PRO A 5 -2.64 18.87 -7.67
N LEU A 6 -1.78 18.65 -6.66
CA LEU A 6 -1.46 17.31 -6.12
C LEU A 6 -2.61 16.72 -5.28
N LYS A 7 -3.72 17.46 -5.15
CA LYS A 7 -4.90 17.06 -4.39
C LYS A 7 -5.45 15.66 -4.76
N PRO A 8 -5.52 15.26 -6.04
CA PRO A 8 -5.92 13.89 -6.40
C PRO A 8 -4.96 12.85 -5.84
N LEU A 9 -3.64 13.07 -5.91
CA LEU A 9 -2.65 12.17 -5.35
C LEU A 9 -2.81 12.04 -3.83
N ALA A 10 -2.97 13.17 -3.13
CA ALA A 10 -3.19 13.19 -1.69
C ALA A 10 -4.46 12.43 -1.28
N LEU A 11 -5.57 12.63 -2.01
CA LEU A 11 -6.83 11.95 -1.75
C LEU A 11 -6.71 10.44 -1.99
N THR A 12 -6.07 10.04 -3.09
CA THR A 12 -5.81 8.62 -3.37
C THR A 12 -4.92 8.00 -2.29
N PHE A 13 -3.89 8.71 -1.82
CA PHE A 13 -3.01 8.23 -0.76
C PHE A 13 -3.76 8.04 0.56
N ALA A 14 -4.64 8.98 0.92
CA ALA A 14 -5.51 8.83 2.09
C ALA A 14 -6.51 7.67 1.93
N ALA A 15 -7.15 7.53 0.76
CA ALA A 15 -8.08 6.44 0.48
C ALA A 15 -7.42 5.05 0.57
N SER A 16 -6.18 4.94 0.11
CA SER A 16 -5.36 3.75 0.30
C SER A 16 -5.00 3.50 1.77
N GLY A 17 -4.82 4.55 2.58
CA GLY A 17 -4.69 4.42 4.03
C GLY A 17 -5.94 3.80 4.69
N VAL A 18 -7.14 4.14 4.19
CA VAL A 18 -8.38 3.47 4.62
C VAL A 18 -8.35 2.00 4.24
N TRP A 19 -7.91 1.67 3.02
CA TRP A 19 -7.76 0.28 2.59
C TRP A 19 -6.79 -0.52 3.47
N ASP A 20 -5.63 0.03 3.80
CA ASP A 20 -4.68 -0.63 4.72
C ASP A 20 -5.27 -0.77 6.13
N THR A 21 -6.10 0.18 6.57
CA THR A 21 -6.82 0.04 7.85
C THR A 21 -7.80 -1.13 7.80
N ILE A 22 -8.52 -1.31 6.69
CA ILE A 22 -9.43 -2.46 6.50
C ILE A 22 -8.62 -3.76 6.49
N ALA A 23 -7.51 -3.81 5.77
CA ALA A 23 -6.60 -4.96 5.76
C ALA A 23 -6.09 -5.28 7.17
N ALA A 24 -5.67 -4.27 7.94
CA ALA A 24 -5.25 -4.44 9.32
C ALA A 24 -6.32 -5.11 10.18
N ILE A 25 -7.58 -4.65 10.09
CA ILE A 25 -8.70 -5.24 10.82
C ILE A 25 -8.92 -6.69 10.41
N GLN A 26 -8.82 -7.01 9.11
CA GLN A 26 -8.91 -8.39 8.62
C GLN A 26 -7.81 -9.29 9.23
N TYR A 27 -6.57 -8.83 9.20
CA TYR A 27 -5.44 -9.59 9.75
C TYR A 27 -5.51 -9.74 11.26
N LEU A 28 -5.86 -8.68 12.00
CA LEU A 28 -5.95 -8.71 13.46
C LEU A 28 -7.11 -9.56 13.96
N PHE A 29 -8.32 -9.39 13.41
CA PHE A 29 -9.54 -9.95 14.01
C PHE A 29 -10.13 -11.13 13.25
N PHE A 30 -9.89 -11.23 11.94
CA PHE A 30 -10.45 -12.31 11.13
C PHE A 30 -9.45 -13.41 10.80
N ILE A 31 -8.15 -13.15 10.85
CA ILE A 31 -7.10 -14.16 10.62
C ILE A 31 -6.40 -14.48 11.94
N GLY A 32 -5.98 -13.45 12.70
CA GLY A 32 -5.14 -13.61 13.89
C GLY A 32 -5.81 -14.13 15.17
N ILE A 33 -7.16 -14.15 15.27
CA ILE A 33 -7.83 -14.55 16.53
C ILE A 33 -8.23 -16.03 16.58
N ASP A 34 -8.59 -16.66 15.46
CA ASP A 34 -8.87 -18.11 15.45
C ASP A 34 -9.07 -18.73 14.05
N ARG A 35 -8.74 -18.01 12.97
CA ARG A 35 -9.02 -18.47 11.61
C ARG A 35 -7.72 -19.00 11.01
N LYS A 36 -7.56 -20.32 11.04
CA LYS A 36 -6.46 -20.96 10.33
C LYS A 36 -6.67 -20.79 8.83
N ILE A 37 -5.79 -20.01 8.19
CA ILE A 37 -5.54 -20.22 6.77
C ILE A 37 -4.72 -21.50 6.74
N ASP A 38 -5.35 -22.63 6.45
CA ASP A 38 -4.68 -23.94 6.55
C ASP A 38 -3.69 -24.20 5.40
N ASN A 39 -3.80 -23.43 4.31
CA ASN A 39 -2.92 -23.58 3.16
C ASN A 39 -2.70 -22.24 2.41
N PRO A 40 -1.48 -21.67 2.40
CA PRO A 40 -0.37 -22.00 3.28
C PRO A 40 -0.70 -21.65 4.74
N ALA A 41 -0.26 -22.49 5.68
CA ALA A 41 -0.43 -22.27 7.11
C ALA A 41 0.17 -20.92 7.53
N ILE A 42 -0.66 -20.01 8.04
CA ILE A 42 -0.20 -18.77 8.68
C ILE A 42 -0.34 -18.92 10.20
N ASP A 43 0.76 -18.67 10.91
CA ASP A 43 0.71 -18.55 12.36
C ASP A 43 -0.08 -17.29 12.74
N PRO A 44 -1.04 -17.38 13.68
CA PRO A 44 -1.78 -16.23 14.19
C PRO A 44 -0.90 -15.05 14.61
N PHE A 45 0.30 -15.32 15.16
CA PHE A 45 1.28 -14.29 15.49
C PHE A 45 1.66 -13.45 14.26
N PHE A 46 1.97 -14.09 13.13
CA PHE A 46 2.35 -13.37 11.91
C PHE A 46 1.17 -12.59 11.32
N ALA A 47 -0.06 -13.09 11.47
CA ALA A 47 -1.25 -12.35 11.08
C ALA A 47 -1.44 -11.07 11.91
N VAL A 48 -1.34 -11.17 13.24
CA VAL A 48 -1.44 -10.01 14.14
C VAL A 48 -0.30 -9.02 13.89
N PHE A 49 0.91 -9.52 13.71
CA PHE A 49 2.09 -8.71 13.41
C PHE A 49 1.88 -7.92 12.11
N LEU A 50 1.47 -8.57 11.03
CA LEU A 50 1.22 -7.91 9.75
C LEU A 50 0.07 -6.87 9.86
N GLY A 51 -0.97 -7.19 10.61
CA GLY A 51 -2.05 -6.25 10.91
C GLY A 51 -1.56 -4.96 11.57
N SER A 52 -0.60 -5.05 12.50
CA SER A 52 0.00 -3.86 13.13
C SER A 52 0.82 -3.00 12.16
N PHE A 53 1.55 -3.61 11.22
CA PHE A 53 2.24 -2.86 10.15
C PHE A 53 1.27 -2.12 9.25
N PHE A 54 0.14 -2.74 8.88
CA PHE A 54 -0.87 -2.07 8.07
C PHE A 54 -1.46 -0.84 8.76
N LEU A 55 -1.66 -0.86 10.09
CA LEU A 55 -2.05 0.34 10.85
C LEU A 55 -0.97 1.43 10.80
N CYS A 56 0.31 1.06 10.94
CA CYS A 56 1.41 2.01 10.81
C CYS A 56 1.45 2.64 9.40
N PHE A 57 1.28 1.85 8.34
CA PHE A 57 1.23 2.36 6.97
C PHE A 57 0.01 3.24 6.72
N ALA A 58 -1.16 2.88 7.23
CA ALA A 58 -2.36 3.70 7.17
C ALA A 58 -2.14 5.06 7.84
N TYR A 59 -1.57 5.06 9.05
CA TYR A 59 -1.23 6.29 9.77
C TYR A 59 -0.28 7.19 8.97
N LEU A 60 0.79 6.62 8.42
CA LEU A 60 1.73 7.36 7.56
C LEU A 60 1.04 7.92 6.32
N GLN A 61 0.12 7.18 5.71
CA GLN A 61 -0.65 7.64 4.55
C GLN A 61 -1.53 8.84 4.89
N PHE A 62 -2.28 8.78 6.00
CA PHE A 62 -3.12 9.89 6.43
C PHE A 62 -2.32 11.15 6.73
N LEU A 63 -1.21 11.04 7.48
CA LEU A 63 -0.36 12.18 7.78
C LEU A 63 0.31 12.76 6.53
N SER A 64 0.80 11.89 5.65
CA SER A 64 1.47 12.32 4.43
C SER A 64 0.51 13.01 3.46
N ALA A 65 -0.78 12.62 3.45
CA ALA A 65 -1.78 13.22 2.57
C ALA A 65 -1.98 14.73 2.82
N PHE A 66 -1.79 15.22 4.06
CA PHE A 66 -1.87 16.65 4.37
C PHE A 66 -0.73 17.48 3.75
N ASN A 67 0.41 16.85 3.44
CA ASN A 67 1.53 17.51 2.78
C ASN A 67 2.24 16.54 1.82
N ILE A 68 1.52 16.14 0.78
CA ILE A 68 1.95 15.05 -0.11
C ILE A 68 3.23 15.37 -0.90
N GLU A 69 3.51 16.66 -1.12
CA GLU A 69 4.73 17.10 -1.80
C GLU A 69 5.97 16.83 -0.93
N ARG A 70 5.92 17.21 0.35
CA ARG A 70 7.00 16.94 1.31
C ARG A 70 7.20 15.44 1.54
N TYR A 71 6.12 14.68 1.54
CA TYR A 71 6.13 13.25 1.83
C TYR A 71 6.02 12.37 0.58
N ALA A 72 6.42 12.89 -0.59
CA ALA A 72 6.42 12.16 -1.86
C ALA A 72 7.20 10.84 -1.78
N PHE A 73 8.26 10.79 -0.97
CA PHE A 73 9.02 9.57 -0.72
C PHE A 73 8.18 8.45 -0.10
N ASN A 74 7.25 8.77 0.80
CA ASN A 74 6.36 7.77 1.41
C ASN A 74 5.44 7.14 0.36
N VAL A 75 5.02 7.92 -0.64
CA VAL A 75 4.26 7.42 -1.78
C VAL A 75 5.09 6.42 -2.59
N GLY A 76 6.35 6.74 -2.87
CA GLY A 76 7.26 5.83 -3.58
C GLY A 76 7.55 4.53 -2.81
N CYS A 77 7.77 4.61 -1.50
CA CYS A 77 7.91 3.43 -0.64
C CYS A 77 6.69 2.51 -0.73
N LEU A 78 5.48 3.08 -0.69
CA LEU A 78 4.24 2.32 -0.81
C LEU A 78 4.04 1.73 -2.21
N ILE A 79 4.43 2.45 -3.27
CA ILE A 79 4.44 1.90 -4.63
C ILE A 79 5.30 0.63 -4.68
N PHE A 80 6.53 0.69 -4.14
CA PHE A 80 7.43 -0.46 -4.16
C PHE A 80 6.85 -1.64 -3.37
N GLY A 81 6.39 -1.40 -2.15
CA GLY A 81 5.78 -2.43 -1.30
C GLY A 81 4.56 -3.09 -1.94
N ARG A 82 3.66 -2.30 -2.54
CA ARG A 82 2.45 -2.82 -3.21
C ARG A 82 2.79 -3.61 -4.47
N ILE A 83 3.72 -3.15 -5.30
CA ILE A 83 4.16 -3.91 -6.48
C ILE A 83 4.72 -5.26 -6.05
N PHE A 84 5.60 -5.27 -5.05
CA PHE A 84 6.17 -6.51 -4.52
C PHE A 84 5.08 -7.46 -4.02
N TYR A 85 4.12 -6.95 -3.23
CA TYR A 85 2.99 -7.72 -2.75
C TYR A 85 2.13 -8.30 -3.88
N VAL A 86 1.74 -7.49 -4.87
CA VAL A 86 0.88 -7.92 -5.99
C VAL A 86 1.56 -9.02 -6.81
N ILE A 87 2.86 -8.87 -7.09
CA ILE A 87 3.63 -9.90 -7.80
C ILE A 87 3.69 -11.18 -6.97
N GLN A 88 4.01 -11.08 -5.68
CA GLN A 88 4.09 -12.24 -4.80
C GLN A 88 2.72 -12.95 -4.68
N LEU A 89 1.63 -12.20 -4.57
CA LEU A 89 0.28 -12.73 -4.47
C LEU A 89 -0.09 -13.56 -5.71
N TYR A 90 0.05 -12.96 -6.90
CA TYR A 90 -0.32 -13.66 -8.14
C TYR A 90 0.65 -14.79 -8.48
N ALA A 91 1.94 -14.65 -8.17
CA ALA A 91 2.89 -15.76 -8.28
C ALA A 91 2.48 -16.92 -7.36
N SER A 92 2.10 -16.64 -6.11
CA SER A 92 1.66 -17.68 -5.17
C SER A 92 0.38 -18.37 -5.64
N MET A 93 -0.58 -17.62 -6.20
CA MET A 93 -1.80 -18.19 -6.77
C MET A 93 -1.55 -19.13 -7.96
N VAL A 94 -0.50 -18.90 -8.74
CA VAL A 94 -0.18 -19.70 -9.94
C VAL A 94 0.71 -20.89 -9.60
N PHE A 95 1.67 -20.70 -8.69
CA PHE A 95 2.73 -21.69 -8.45
C PHE A 95 2.57 -22.50 -7.14
N VAL A 96 1.63 -22.13 -6.26
CA VAL A 96 1.39 -22.86 -5.00
C VAL A 96 0.05 -23.56 -5.06
N ASP A 97 0.09 -24.90 -5.10
CA ASP A 97 -1.11 -25.73 -5.13
C ASP A 97 -1.98 -25.52 -3.89
N GLY A 98 -3.26 -25.23 -4.11
CA GLY A 98 -4.23 -24.99 -3.04
C GLY A 98 -4.15 -23.60 -2.41
N PHE A 99 -3.40 -22.65 -3.00
CA PHE A 99 -3.42 -21.27 -2.55
C PHE A 99 -4.83 -20.66 -2.67
N PRO A 100 -5.34 -19.98 -1.64
CA PRO A 100 -6.70 -19.45 -1.61
C PRO A 100 -6.88 -18.38 -2.69
N SER A 101 -7.70 -18.68 -3.68
CA SER A 101 -8.05 -17.73 -4.74
C SER A 101 -8.84 -16.55 -4.19
N THR A 102 -9.45 -16.65 -3.00
CA THR A 102 -10.24 -15.58 -2.36
C THR A 102 -9.49 -14.27 -2.17
N PHE A 103 -8.16 -14.26 -2.17
CA PHE A 103 -7.36 -13.03 -2.02
C PHE A 103 -7.10 -12.29 -3.34
N TRP A 104 -7.52 -12.81 -4.51
CA TRP A 104 -7.18 -12.23 -5.82
C TRP A 104 -7.55 -10.74 -5.97
N PHE A 105 -8.63 -10.32 -5.32
CA PHE A 105 -9.15 -8.96 -5.39
C PHE A 105 -8.25 -7.95 -4.66
N THR A 106 -7.50 -8.36 -3.63
CA THR A 106 -6.58 -7.46 -2.91
C THR A 106 -5.47 -7.01 -3.85
N GLY A 107 -4.96 -7.92 -4.68
CA GLY A 107 -3.98 -7.60 -5.72
C GLY A 107 -4.49 -6.60 -6.75
N ILE A 108 -5.78 -6.65 -7.11
CA ILE A 108 -6.40 -5.69 -8.03
C ILE A 108 -6.50 -4.31 -7.39
N ILE A 109 -6.94 -4.24 -6.14
CA ILE A 109 -7.06 -2.99 -5.40
C ILE A 109 -5.68 -2.34 -5.25
N ASP A 110 -4.68 -3.10 -4.82
CA ASP A 110 -3.33 -2.60 -4.60
C ASP A 110 -2.64 -2.20 -5.91
N GLY A 111 -2.81 -2.99 -6.97
CA GLY A 111 -2.36 -2.64 -8.31
C GLY A 111 -3.05 -1.37 -8.84
N GLY A 112 -4.34 -1.22 -8.57
CA GLY A 112 -5.11 -0.02 -8.89
C GLY A 112 -4.55 1.23 -8.18
N PHE A 113 -4.27 1.15 -6.88
CA PHE A 113 -3.65 2.24 -6.14
C PHE A 113 -2.27 2.61 -6.69
N VAL A 114 -1.43 1.62 -7.00
CA VAL A 114 -0.11 1.87 -7.63
C VAL A 114 -0.26 2.67 -8.93
N ILE A 115 -1.18 2.25 -9.81
CA ILE A 115 -1.44 2.94 -11.08
C ILE A 115 -1.91 4.36 -10.81
N LEU A 116 -2.87 4.56 -9.91
CA LEU A 116 -3.40 5.88 -9.58
C LEU A 116 -2.33 6.79 -8.98
N TYR A 117 -1.43 6.28 -8.14
CA TYR A 117 -0.30 7.05 -7.59
C TYR A 117 0.60 7.57 -8.69
N ILE A 118 1.02 6.71 -9.60
CA ILE A 118 1.90 7.09 -10.72
C ILE A 118 1.19 8.12 -11.61
N VAL A 119 -0.07 7.84 -11.98
CA VAL A 119 -0.86 8.72 -12.85
C VAL A 119 -1.08 10.10 -12.21
N PHE A 120 -1.48 10.16 -10.94
CA PHE A 120 -1.73 11.44 -10.27
C PHE A 120 -0.46 12.19 -9.89
N ALA A 121 0.63 11.51 -9.59
CA ALA A 121 1.94 12.15 -9.41
C ALA A 121 2.39 12.84 -10.71
N ILE A 122 2.38 12.12 -11.84
CA ILE A 122 2.77 12.68 -13.14
C ILE A 122 1.84 13.83 -13.55
N ARG A 123 0.51 13.64 -13.41
CA ARG A 123 -0.47 14.69 -13.73
C ARG A 123 -0.31 15.92 -12.83
N GLY A 124 0.00 15.73 -11.56
CA GLY A 124 0.30 16.78 -10.60
C GLY A 124 1.64 17.49 -10.82
N GLY A 125 2.41 17.13 -11.85
CA GLY A 125 3.68 17.77 -12.18
C GLY A 125 4.85 17.32 -11.29
N MET A 126 4.65 16.29 -10.46
CA MET A 126 5.70 15.69 -9.66
C MET A 126 6.62 14.88 -10.55
N LYS A 127 7.93 15.10 -10.42
CA LYS A 127 8.92 14.26 -11.14
C LYS A 127 8.92 12.88 -10.50
N LEU A 128 8.96 11.82 -11.30
CA LEU A 128 9.02 10.45 -10.76
C LEU A 128 10.19 10.27 -9.78
N GLN A 129 11.31 10.95 -10.04
CA GLN A 129 12.47 10.96 -9.16
C GLN A 129 12.14 11.43 -7.73
N SER A 130 11.25 12.41 -7.53
CA SER A 130 10.92 12.87 -6.17
C SER A 130 10.09 11.87 -5.37
N LEU A 131 9.49 10.87 -6.04
CA LEU A 131 8.83 9.75 -5.35
C LEU A 131 9.86 8.77 -4.76
N PHE A 132 11.05 8.63 -5.37
CA PHE A 132 12.01 7.59 -5.00
C PHE A 132 13.32 8.13 -4.42
N LEU A 133 13.64 9.40 -4.69
CA LEU A 133 14.87 10.07 -4.29
C LEU A 133 14.50 11.46 -3.74
N PRO A 134 14.37 11.60 -2.41
CA PRO A 134 14.10 12.89 -1.81
C PRO A 134 15.29 13.82 -2.06
N LYS A 135 15.02 15.05 -2.47
CA LYS A 135 16.06 16.07 -2.56
C LYS A 135 16.39 16.55 -1.14
N ILE A 136 17.63 16.36 -0.73
CA ILE A 136 18.17 17.01 0.46
C ILE A 136 18.58 18.42 0.01
N GLU A 137 17.74 19.41 0.26
CA GLU A 137 18.20 20.80 0.20
C GLU A 137 19.08 21.04 1.43
N TYR A 138 20.40 21.00 1.22
CA TYR A 138 21.34 21.52 2.20
C TYR A 138 21.20 23.04 2.21
N THR A 139 20.54 23.56 3.24
CA THR A 139 20.64 24.98 3.63
C THR A 139 22.04 25.31 4.11
#